data_AF-A0A0R0FPL9-F1
#
_entry.id   AF-A0A0R0FPL9-F1
#
_cell.length_a   1.000
_cell.length_b   1.000
_cell.length_c   1.000
_cell.angle_alpha   90.00
_cell.angle_beta   90.00
_cell.angle_gamma   90.00
#
_symmetry.space_group_name_H-M   'P 1'
#
loop_
_entity.id
_entity.type
_entity.pdbx_description
1 polymer ?
#
loop_
_entity_poly.entity_id
_entity_poly.type
_entity_poly.pdbx_seq_one_letter_code
_entity_poly.pdbx_strand_id
1 'polypeptide(L)' 'MLRHYESFYMKEKESMDDMFGRLQVLLNGLEALWHTFTKAQINLKILDNFPKVWEPKTTAIQEARNLKTLA' A
#
# COMPACT_ATOMS: atom_id res chain seq x y z
N MET A 1 -17.33 3.52 -1.04
CA MET A 1 -16.07 3.01 -1.64
C MET A 1 -14.84 3.74 -1.12
N LEU A 2 -14.80 5.09 -1.15
CA LEU A 2 -13.63 5.86 -0.66
C LEU A 2 -13.27 5.54 0.81
N ARG A 3 -14.27 5.44 1.70
CA ARG A 3 -14.05 5.02 3.10
C ARG A 3 -13.37 3.65 3.24
N HIS A 4 -13.69 2.68 2.37
CA HIS A 4 -13.04 1.37 2.37
C HIS A 4 -11.59 1.46 1.90
N TYR A 5 -11.27 2.41 1.01
CA TYR A 5 -9.90 2.71 0.64
C TYR A 5 -9.15 3.38 1.80
N GLU A 6 -9.73 4.39 2.43
CA GLU A 6 -9.12 5.05 3.59
C GLU A 6 -8.84 4.07 4.72
N SER A 7 -9.80 3.20 5.06
CA SER A 7 -9.65 2.16 6.09
C SER A 7 -9.06 0.85 5.58
N PHE A 8 -8.52 0.81 4.36
CA PHE A 8 -7.89 -0.42 3.85
C PHE A 8 -6.64 -0.71 4.67
N TYR A 9 -6.50 -1.95 5.16
CA TYR A 9 -5.29 -2.50 5.76
C TYR A 9 -5.15 -3.99 5.40
N MET A 10 -3.95 -4.54 5.51
CA MET A 10 -3.71 -5.99 5.37
C MET A 10 -4.16 -6.70 6.65
N LYS A 11 -4.98 -7.75 6.51
CA LYS A 11 -5.51 -8.49 7.66
C LYS A 11 -4.43 -9.40 8.25
N GLU A 12 -4.56 -9.74 9.54
CA GLU A 12 -3.69 -10.74 10.17
C GLU A 12 -3.83 -12.09 9.43
N LYS A 13 -2.69 -12.71 9.05
CA LYS A 13 -2.60 -13.98 8.29
C LYS A 13 -3.08 -13.92 6.83
N GLU A 14 -3.42 -12.75 6.32
CA GLU A 14 -3.67 -12.58 4.89
C GLU A 14 -2.36 -12.77 4.11
N SER A 15 -2.44 -13.35 2.91
CA SER A 15 -1.28 -13.39 2.01
C SER A 15 -1.12 -12.05 1.28
N MET A 16 0.07 -11.78 0.75
CA MET A 16 0.30 -10.57 -0.04
C MET A 16 -0.62 -10.56 -1.28
N ASP A 17 -0.78 -11.70 -1.95
CA ASP A 17 -1.62 -11.86 -3.14
C ASP A 17 -3.11 -11.60 -2.82
N ASP A 18 -3.61 -12.10 -1.68
CA ASP A 18 -4.98 -11.84 -1.25
C ASP A 18 -5.22 -10.35 -0.95
N MET A 19 -4.27 -9.71 -0.28
CA MET A 19 -4.31 -8.27 0.00
C MET A 19 -4.34 -7.47 -1.30
N PHE A 20 -3.48 -7.80 -2.27
CA PHE A 20 -3.47 -7.18 -3.59
C PHE A 20 -4.79 -7.40 -4.34
N GLY A 21 -5.34 -8.61 -4.31
CA GLY A 21 -6.64 -8.92 -4.93
C GLY A 21 -7.76 -8.04 -4.38
N ARG A 22 -7.85 -7.87 -3.06
CA ARG A 22 -8.83 -6.97 -2.43
C ARG A 22 -8.60 -5.51 -2.81
N LEU A 23 -7.35 -5.06 -2.84
CA LEU A 23 -7.02 -3.69 -3.24
C LEU A 23 -7.42 -3.45 -4.70
N GLN A 24 -7.19 -4.40 -5.60
CA GLN A 24 -7.58 -4.29 -7.00
C GLN A 24 -9.11 -4.19 -7.16
N VAL A 25 -9.87 -5.03 -6.47
CA VAL A 25 -11.35 -4.96 -6.47
C VAL A 25 -11.83 -3.59 -5.97
N LEU A 26 -11.20 -3.08 -4.92
CA LEU A 26 -11.50 -1.77 -4.36
C LEU A 26 -11.17 -0.62 -5.33
N LEU A 27 -10.02 -0.66 -6.00
CA LEU A 27 -9.61 0.33 -6.99
C LEU A 27 -10.52 0.32 -8.21
N ASN A 28 -10.89 -0.86 -8.72
CA ASN A 28 -11.82 -0.99 -9.83
C ASN A 28 -13.21 -0.39 -9.49
N GLY A 29 -13.70 -0.63 -8.27
CA GLY A 29 -14.95 -0.03 -7.81
C GLY A 29 -14.87 1.49 -7.59
N LEU A 30 -13.70 2.02 -7.24
CA LEU A 30 -13.46 3.47 -7.18
C LEU A 30 -13.41 4.08 -8.58
N GLU A 31 -12.74 3.43 -9.52
CA GLU A 31 -12.63 3.87 -10.92
C GLU A 31 -14.02 3.93 -11.58
N ALA A 32 -14.88 2.93 -11.34
CA ALA A 32 -16.27 2.94 -11.79
C ALA A 32 -17.12 4.10 -11.21
N LEU A 33 -16.67 4.68 -10.09
CA LEU A 33 -17.26 5.87 -9.45
C LEU A 33 -16.49 7.16 -9.79
N TRP A 34 -15.64 7.14 -10.83
CA TRP A 34 -14.81 8.27 -11.27
C TRP A 34 -13.78 8.73 -10.24
N HIS A 35 -13.41 7.87 -9.29
CA HIS A 35 -12.31 8.09 -8.36
C HIS A 35 -11.08 7.31 -8.82
N THR A 36 -10.11 8.01 -9.38
CA THR A 36 -8.83 7.41 -9.80
C THR A 36 -7.70 7.82 -8.87
N PHE A 37 -6.74 6.91 -8.70
CA PHE A 37 -5.54 7.12 -7.90
C PHE A 37 -4.33 6.93 -8.78
N THR A 38 -3.34 7.80 -8.64
CA THR A 38 -2.06 7.64 -9.33
C THR A 38 -1.35 6.39 -8.84
N LYS A 39 -0.48 5.81 -9.68
CA LYS A 39 0.38 4.69 -9.27
C LYS A 39 1.19 4.99 -8.01
N ALA A 40 1.62 6.23 -7.84
CA ALA A 40 2.33 6.68 -6.64
C ALA A 40 1.44 6.61 -5.39
N GLN A 41 0.18 7.08 -5.46
CA GLN A 41 -0.77 7.00 -4.35
C GLN A 41 -1.11 5.56 -3.98
N ILE A 42 -1.30 4.70 -4.98
CA ILE A 42 -1.54 3.26 -4.76
C ILE A 42 -0.33 2.62 -4.08
N ASN A 43 0.89 2.89 -4.56
CA ASN A 43 2.11 2.38 -3.96
C ASN A 43 2.28 2.82 -2.50
N LEU A 44 2.03 4.10 -2.20
CA LEU A 44 2.05 4.59 -0.82
C LEU A 44 1.03 3.86 0.03
N LYS A 45 -0.20 3.68 -0.47
CA LYS A 45 -1.25 2.96 0.25
C LYS A 45 -0.88 1.52 0.54
N ILE A 46 -0.20 0.84 -0.39
CA ILE A 46 0.30 -0.52 -0.17
C ILE A 46 1.36 -0.50 0.95
N LEU A 47 2.36 0.38 0.84
CA LEU A 47 3.45 0.49 1.82
C LEU A 47 2.95 0.79 3.24
N ASP A 48 1.96 1.67 3.39
CA ASP A 48 1.37 2.03 4.68
C ASP A 48 0.60 0.87 5.35
N ASN A 49 0.15 -0.10 4.55
CA ASN A 49 -0.70 -1.21 5.01
C ASN A 49 0.03 -2.54 5.13
N PHE A 50 1.33 -2.57 4.83
CA PHE A 50 2.11 -3.78 4.95
C PHE A 50 2.24 -4.19 6.42
N PRO A 51 2.06 -5.49 6.76
CA PRO A 51 2.19 -5.98 8.12
C PRO A 51 3.57 -5.66 8.69
N LYS A 52 3.66 -5.50 10.01
CA LYS A 52 4.91 -5.25 10.75
C LYS A 52 6.07 -6.18 10.39
N VAL A 53 5.78 -7.39 9.88
CA VAL A 53 6.78 -8.32 9.34
C VAL A 53 7.65 -7.69 8.25
N TRP A 54 7.13 -6.69 7.53
CA TRP A 54 7.83 -5.95 6.49
C TRP A 54 8.43 -4.63 6.97
N GLU A 55 8.13 -4.16 8.19
CA GLU A 55 8.72 -2.94 8.77
C GLU A 55 10.25 -2.96 8.67
N PRO A 56 10.98 -4.04 9.03
CA PRO A 56 12.44 -4.06 8.88
C PRO A 56 12.93 -3.84 7.44
N LYS A 57 12.17 -4.33 6.45
CA LYS A 57 12.52 -4.13 5.02
C LYS A 57 12.22 -2.71 4.57
N THR A 58 11.09 -2.14 5.00
CA THR A 58 10.73 -0.75 4.70
C THR A 58 11.70 0.23 5.36
N THR A 59 12.06 0.00 6.62
CA THR A 59 13.07 0.78 7.35
C THR A 59 14.42 0.72 6.66
N ALA A 60 14.90 -0.47 6.29
CA ALA A 60 16.17 -0.61 5.55
C ALA A 60 16.15 0.15 4.20
N ILE A 61 15.02 0.19 3.49
CA ILE A 61 14.89 0.95 2.23
C ILE A 61 14.89 2.46 2.50
N GLN A 62 14.22 2.93 3.55
CA GLN A 62 14.21 4.35 3.94
C GLN A 62 15.61 4.81 4.39
N GLU A 63 16.29 4.02 5.22
CA GLU A 63 17.66 4.28 5.66
C GLU A 63 18.63 4.31 4.47
N ALA A 64 18.55 3.35 3.55
CA ALA A 64 19.39 3.33 2.35
C ALA A 64 19.17 4.54 1.43
N ARG A 65 17.94 5.09 1.36
CA ARG A 65 17.67 6.33 0.63
C ARG A 65 18.30 7.54 1.32
N ASN A 66 18.19 7.62 2.65
CA ASN A 66 18.80 8.70 3.44
C ASN A 66 20.34 8.67 3.33
N LEU A 67 20.96 7.49 3.34
CA LEU A 67 22.41 7.33 3.16
C LEU A 67 22.88 7.82 1.78
N LYS A 68 22.12 7.57 0.72
CA LYS A 68 22.44 8.08 -0.64
C LYS A 68 22.29 9.59 -0.77
N THR A 69 21.55 10.25 0.11
CA THR A 69 21.46 11.72 0.15
C THR A 69 22.56 12.37 1.01
N LEU A 70 23.31 11.58 1.78
CA LEU A 70 24.39 12.04 2.66
C LEU A 70 25.81 11.75 2.11
N ALA A 71 25.92 11.03 0.99
CA ALA A 71 27.17 10.73 0.28
C ALA A 71 27.23 11.53 -1.03
#